data_AF-A0A948FN67-F1
#
_entry.id   AF-A0A948FN67-F1
#
_cell.length_a   1.000
_cell.length_b   1.000
_cell.length_c   1.000
_cell.angle_alpha   90.00
_cell.angle_beta   90.00
_cell.angle_gamma   90.00
#
_symmetry.space_group_name_H-M   'P 1'
#
loop_
_entity.id
_entity.type
_entity.pdbx_description
1 polymer ?
#
loop_
_entity_poly.entity_id
_entity_poly.type
_entity_poly.pdbx_seq_one_letter_code
_entity_poly.pdbx_strand_id
1 'polypeptide(L)'
;MSTETDILIKEYTKNPINNFPMENYSIKQHEGNFICGDDITVYLVIEKDKIKEYSFDGNCTGITTAAASFLSEFIIGSDIQDVLTRSYETMK
;
A
#
# COMPACT_ATOMS: atom_id res chain seq x y z
N MET A 1 16.53 5.15 -13.80
CA MET A 1 16.41 4.55 -12.45
C MET A 1 17.70 3.79 -12.17
N SER A 2 18.18 3.79 -10.92
CA SER A 2 19.34 2.95 -10.58
C SER A 2 18.94 1.48 -10.65
N THR A 3 19.87 0.62 -11.02
CA THR A 3 19.65 -0.82 -11.21
C THR A 3 19.06 -1.49 -9.95
N GLU A 4 19.32 -0.93 -8.77
CA GLU A 4 18.83 -1.42 -7.48
C GLU A 4 17.33 -1.16 -7.27
N THR A 5 16.82 0.02 -7.62
CA THR A 5 15.39 0.35 -7.50
C THR A 5 14.56 -0.56 -8.41
N ASP A 6 15.05 -0.86 -9.60
CA ASP A 6 14.35 -1.75 -10.54
C ASP A 6 14.27 -3.19 -10.00
N ILE A 7 15.31 -3.65 -9.28
CA ILE A 7 15.29 -4.96 -8.60
C ILE A 7 14.23 -4.95 -7.50
N LEU A 8 14.17 -3.89 -6.70
CA LEU A 8 13.20 -3.77 -5.60
C LEU A 8 11.76 -3.77 -6.12
N ILE A 9 11.46 -2.97 -7.14
CA ILE A 9 10.13 -2.93 -7.77
C ILE A 9 9.74 -4.31 -8.28
N LYS A 10 10.66 -5.02 -8.96
CA LYS A 10 10.39 -6.37 -9.47
C LYS A 10 10.09 -7.37 -8.35
N GLU A 11 10.81 -7.29 -7.23
CA GLU A 11 10.59 -8.19 -6.10
C GLU A 11 9.19 -7.99 -5.50
N TYR A 12 8.83 -6.75 -5.17
CA TYR A 12 7.50 -6.46 -4.62
C TYR A 12 6.36 -6.64 -5.62
N THR A 13 6.64 -6.57 -6.93
CA THR A 13 5.65 -6.94 -7.95
C THR A 13 5.41 -8.44 -7.97
N LYS A 14 6.47 -9.24 -7.86
CA LYS A 14 6.40 -10.70 -7.99
C LYS A 14 5.89 -11.37 -6.71
N ASN A 15 6.30 -10.84 -5.55
CA ASN A 15 5.97 -11.35 -4.23
C ASN A 15 5.40 -10.23 -3.36
N PRO A 16 4.21 -9.70 -3.67
CA PRO A 16 3.63 -8.61 -2.91
C PRO A 16 3.27 -9.06 -1.49
N ILE A 17 3.58 -8.21 -0.52
CA ILE A 17 3.28 -8.38 0.90
C ILE A 17 1.90 -7.80 1.17
N ASN A 18 1.11 -8.45 2.03
CA ASN A 18 -0.24 -7.99 2.41
C ASN A 18 -1.20 -7.83 1.21
N ASN A 19 -1.02 -8.63 0.16
CA ASN A 19 -1.91 -8.66 -1.00
C ASN A 19 -3.01 -9.72 -0.82
N PHE A 20 -4.11 -9.32 -0.18
CA PHE A 20 -5.31 -10.13 0.00
C PHE A 20 -6.51 -9.24 0.37
N PRO A 21 -7.75 -9.63 0.03
CA PRO A 21 -8.94 -8.95 0.51
C PRO A 21 -9.15 -9.25 2.00
N MET A 22 -9.01 -8.23 2.85
CA MET A 22 -9.22 -8.36 4.29
C MET A 22 -10.72 -8.33 4.61
N GLU A 23 -11.18 -9.26 5.45
CA GLU A 23 -12.59 -9.34 5.84
C GLU A 23 -12.94 -8.38 6.98
N ASN A 24 -12.06 -8.30 7.99
CA ASN A 24 -12.27 -7.47 9.17
C ASN A 24 -11.46 -6.17 9.05
N TYR A 25 -12.09 -5.11 8.55
CA TYR A 25 -11.47 -3.80 8.38
C TYR A 25 -12.25 -2.71 9.12
N SER A 26 -11.55 -1.66 9.53
CA SER A 26 -12.14 -0.40 9.99
C SER A 26 -12.50 0.49 8.79
N ILE A 27 -11.63 0.52 7.78
CA ILE A 27 -11.80 1.32 6.57
C ILE A 27 -11.47 0.47 5.35
N LYS A 28 -12.30 0.59 4.31
CA LYS A 28 -12.07 0.06 2.97
C LYS A 28 -12.22 1.20 1.98
N GLN A 29 -11.26 1.34 1.08
CA GLN A 29 -11.35 2.29 -0.03
C GLN A 29 -10.95 1.61 -1.33
N HIS A 30 -11.75 1.84 -2.37
CA HIS A 30 -11.50 1.40 -3.73
C HIS A 30 -11.14 2.61 -4.59
N GLU A 31 -10.14 2.47 -5.43
CA GLU A 31 -9.76 3.45 -6.44
C GLU A 31 -9.34 2.76 -7.74
N GLY A 32 -9.60 3.42 -8.86
CA GLY A 32 -9.24 2.91 -10.18
C GLY A 32 -8.75 4.01 -11.10
N ASN A 33 -7.71 3.73 -11.87
CA ASN A 33 -7.17 4.62 -12.90
C ASN A 33 -7.29 3.98 -14.28
N PHE A 34 -8.33 4.37 -15.02
CA PHE A 34 -8.62 3.88 -16.37
C PHE A 34 -7.50 4.11 -17.40
N ILE A 35 -6.64 5.10 -17.20
CA ILE A 35 -5.55 5.40 -18.15
C ILE A 35 -4.52 4.29 -18.15
N CYS A 36 -4.17 3.78 -16.95
CA CYS A 36 -3.17 2.73 -16.77
C CYS A 36 -3.80 1.34 -16.62
N GLY A 37 -5.12 1.28 -16.41
CA GLY A 37 -5.84 0.05 -16.09
C GLY A 37 -5.60 -0.45 -14.67
N ASP A 38 -5.15 0.44 -13.76
CA ASP A 38 -4.99 0.09 -12.35
C ASP A 38 -6.36 0.04 -11.67
N ASP A 39 -6.60 -1.02 -10.90
CA ASP A 39 -7.77 -1.22 -10.09
C ASP A 39 -7.32 -1.75 -8.72
N ILE A 40 -7.47 -0.95 -7.66
CA ILE A 40 -6.97 -1.27 -6.32
C ILE A 40 -8.02 -1.02 -5.25
N THR A 41 -8.09 -1.94 -4.31
CA THR A 41 -8.81 -1.78 -3.05
C THR A 41 -7.83 -1.90 -1.89
N VAL A 42 -7.87 -0.94 -0.98
CA VAL A 42 -7.06 -0.91 0.25
C VAL A 42 -7.96 -1.10 1.46
N TYR A 43 -7.44 -1.85 2.44
CA TYR A 43 -8.09 -2.17 3.70
C TYR A 43 -7.18 -1.75 4.86
N LEU A 44 -7.77 -1.16 5.90
CA LEU A 44 -7.08 -0.76 7.11
C LEU A 44 -7.85 -1.21 8.35
N VAL A 45 -7.14 -1.71 9.36
CA VAL A 45 -7.63 -1.83 10.74
C VAL A 45 -7.00 -0.73 11.56
N ILE A 46 -7.82 0.06 12.24
CA ILE A 46 -7.36 1.16 13.09
C ILE A 46 -7.77 0.88 14.53
N GLU A 47 -6.79 0.88 15.42
CA GLU A 47 -7.00 0.71 16.86
C GLU A 47 -6.29 1.82 17.62
N LYS A 48 -7.04 2.57 18.45
CA LYS A 48 -6.48 3.64 19.30
C LYS A 48 -5.61 4.62 18.49
N ASP A 49 -6.16 5.08 17.36
CA ASP A 49 -5.53 6.00 16.42
C ASP A 49 -4.25 5.49 15.72
N LYS A 50 -3.95 4.19 15.84
CA LYS A 50 -2.83 3.55 15.12
C LYS A 50 -3.32 2.60 14.04
N ILE A 51 -2.60 2.55 12.94
CA ILE A 51 -2.82 1.54 11.90
C ILE A 51 -2.31 0.21 12.43
N LYS A 52 -3.23 -0.71 12.73
CA LYS A 52 -2.93 -2.03 13.27
C LYS A 52 -2.62 -3.03 12.17
N GLU A 53 -3.40 -3.00 11.10
CA GLU A 53 -3.25 -3.87 9.93
C GLU A 53 -3.54 -3.11 8.65
N TYR A 54 -2.92 -3.55 7.56
CA TYR A 54 -3.14 -3.07 6.21
C TYR A 54 -3.14 -4.26 5.26
N SER A 55 -4.04 -4.26 4.30
CA SER A 55 -3.93 -5.12 3.11
C SER A 55 -4.44 -4.39 1.88
N PHE A 56 -4.13 -4.95 0.72
CA PHE A 56 -4.70 -4.48 -0.54
C PHE A 56 -5.05 -5.66 -1.44
N ASP A 57 -5.97 -5.44 -2.37
CA ASP A 57 -6.39 -6.40 -3.39
C ASP A 57 -6.72 -5.65 -4.69
N GLY A 58 -6.74 -6.34 -5.83
CA GLY A 58 -7.10 -5.77 -7.11
C GLY A 58 -6.11 -6.08 -8.23
N ASN A 59 -6.44 -5.63 -9.44
CA ASN A 59 -5.63 -5.84 -10.63
C ASN A 59 -4.87 -4.56 -10.98
N CYS A 60 -3.60 -4.52 -10.63
CA CYS A 60 -2.74 -3.36 -10.77
C CYS A 60 -1.53 -3.65 -11.68
N THR A 61 -1.04 -2.61 -12.32
CA THR A 61 0.28 -2.61 -12.96
C THR A 61 1.38 -2.82 -11.92
N GLY A 62 2.55 -3.32 -12.36
CA GLY A 62 3.61 -3.73 -11.44
C GLY A 62 4.10 -2.63 -10.50
N ILE A 63 4.15 -1.37 -10.96
CA ILE A 63 4.57 -0.23 -10.12
C ILE A 63 3.55 0.01 -9.00
N THR A 64 2.25 -0.02 -9.33
CA THR A 64 1.17 0.19 -8.35
C THR A 64 1.13 -0.97 -7.35
N THR A 65 1.29 -2.22 -7.81
CA THR A 65 1.40 -3.40 -6.93
C THR A 65 2.61 -3.29 -6.00
N ALA A 66 3.78 -2.94 -6.53
CA ALA A 66 5.00 -2.79 -5.74
C ALA A 66 4.87 -1.68 -4.69
N ALA A 67 4.30 -0.53 -5.07
CA ALA A 67 4.08 0.59 -4.16
C ALA A 67 3.09 0.24 -3.05
N ALA A 68 1.96 -0.40 -3.37
CA ALA A 68 0.95 -0.83 -2.40
C ALA A 68 1.50 -1.88 -1.43
N SER A 69 2.31 -2.81 -1.93
CA SER A 69 3.00 -3.80 -1.10
C SER A 69 3.99 -3.15 -0.14
N PHE A 70 4.89 -2.33 -0.68
CA PHE A 70 5.94 -1.66 0.08
C PHE A 70 5.37 -0.72 1.15
N LEU A 71 4.27 -0.01 0.85
CA LEU A 71 3.61 0.91 1.79
C LEU A 71 3.26 0.24 3.13
N SER A 72 2.90 -1.03 3.10
CA SER A 72 2.51 -1.78 4.30
C SER A 72 3.60 -1.80 5.37
N GLU A 73 4.87 -1.81 4.98
CA GLU A 73 6.02 -1.80 5.89
C GLU A 73 6.20 -0.47 6.61
N PHE A 74 5.68 0.64 6.07
CA PHE A 74 5.87 1.99 6.61
C PHE A 74 4.72 2.48 7.48
N ILE A 75 3.50 2.02 7.22
CA ILE A 75 2.30 2.58 7.87
C ILE A 75 1.82 1.72 9.03
N ILE A 76 2.05 0.41 9.01
CA ILE A 76 1.65 -0.48 10.10
C ILE A 76 2.40 -0.10 11.38
N GLY A 77 1.65 0.13 12.45
CA GLY A 77 2.16 0.59 13.76
C GLY A 77 2.30 2.11 13.90
N SER A 78 2.17 2.87 12.81
CA SER A 78 2.21 4.34 12.83
C SER A 78 0.88 4.94 13.31
N ASP A 79 0.95 6.14 13.88
CA ASP A 79 -0.23 6.95 14.19
C ASP A 79 -0.89 7.45 12.90
N ILE A 80 -2.22 7.47 12.86
CA ILE A 80 -2.96 7.91 11.68
C ILE A 80 -2.70 9.39 11.37
N GLN A 81 -2.55 10.24 12.37
CA GLN A 81 -2.26 11.66 12.16
C GLN A 81 -0.89 11.85 11.53
N ASP A 82 0.10 11.08 11.98
CA ASP A 82 1.44 11.12 11.38
C ASP A 82 1.38 10.70 9.91
N VAL A 83 0.72 9.59 9.60
CA VAL A 83 0.60 9.07 8.22
C VAL A 83 -0.11 10.08 7.31
N LEU A 84 -1.17 10.73 7.78
CA LEU A 84 -1.90 11.74 7.01
C LEU A 84 -1.08 13.00 6.70
N THR A 85 -0.02 13.27 7.46
CA THR A 85 0.91 14.38 7.18
C THR A 85 2.09 13.98 6.31
N ARG A 86 2.24 12.68 5.97
CA ARG A 86 3.34 12.22 5.11
C ARG A 86 3.13 12.68 3.67
N SER A 87 4.20 13.15 3.07
CA SER A 87 4.35 13.51 1.66
C SER A 87 5.55 12.76 1.10
N TYR A 88 5.78 12.86 -0.21
CA TYR A 88 6.96 12.27 -0.85
C TYR A 88 8.29 12.75 -0.24
N GLU A 89 8.32 13.95 0.37
CA GLU A 89 9.52 14.49 1.03
C GLU A 89 9.68 14.00 2.48
N THR A 90 8.57 13.58 3.10
CA THR A 90 8.49 13.23 4.53
C THR A 90 8.24 11.75 4.77
N MET A 91 8.15 10.93 3.71
CA MET A 91 8.29 9.47 3.78
C MET A 91 9.77 9.10 4.04
N LYS A 92 10.24 9.38 5.25
CA LYS A 92 11.51 8.88 5.79
C LYS A 92 11.27 7.77 6.80
#